data_AF-A0A1Q3C879-F1
#
_entry.id   AF-A0A1Q3C879-F1
#
_cell.length_a   1.000
_cell.length_b   1.000
_cell.length_c   1.000
_cell.angle_alpha   90.00
_cell.angle_beta   90.00
_cell.angle_gamma   90.00
#
_symmetry.space_group_name_H-M   'P 1'
#
loop_
_entity.id
_entity.type
_entity.pdbx_description
1 polymer ?
#
loop_
_entity_poly.entity_id
_entity_poly.type
_entity_poly.pdbx_seq_one_letter_code
_entity_poly.pdbx_strand_id
1 'polypeptide(L)'
;MDHIAALEEQMVSDRMKRKLNDVNLAAQSQLSPVQDHINFTLQQAYFKCAYECFDRRRKQEEISNCVENCSVPVVKAQQHFENEMAKFQVNSSHSSPDSFLLLYIILSLDSICL
;
A
#
# COMPACT_ATOMS: atom_id res chain seq x y z
N MET A 1 -19.13 44.50 -15.77
CA MET A 1 -19.93 43.41 -15.18
C MET A 1 -19.16 42.09 -15.15
N ASP A 2 -18.08 41.94 -15.93
CA ASP A 2 -17.35 40.66 -16.10
C ASP A 2 -16.32 40.30 -15.01
N HIS A 3 -15.79 41.28 -14.28
CA HIS A 3 -14.78 41.01 -13.24
C HIS A 3 -15.35 40.26 -12.03
N ILE A 4 -16.64 40.43 -11.73
CA ILE A 4 -17.30 39.74 -10.61
C ILE A 4 -17.52 38.27 -10.95
N ALA A 5 -17.94 37.95 -12.19
CA ALA A 5 -18.10 36.57 -12.65
C ALA A 5 -16.76 35.80 -12.70
N ALA A 6 -15.68 36.46 -13.14
CA ALA A 6 -14.34 35.86 -13.15
C ALA A 6 -13.79 35.61 -11.73
N LEU A 7 -14.09 36.51 -10.77
CA LEU A 7 -13.74 36.32 -9.36
C LEU A 7 -14.54 35.18 -8.73
N GLU A 8 -15.83 35.05 -9.05
CA GLU A 8 -16.68 33.95 -8.59
C GLU A 8 -16.20 32.59 -9.14
N GLU A 9 -15.84 32.50 -10.42
CA GLU A 9 -15.26 31.27 -11.00
C GLU A 9 -13.94 30.90 -10.33
N GLN A 10 -13.07 31.89 -10.05
CA GLN A 10 -11.81 31.65 -9.38
C GLN A 10 -12.02 31.17 -7.93
N MET A 11 -12.99 31.75 -7.21
CA MET A 11 -13.38 31.29 -5.87
C MET A 11 -13.96 29.87 -5.87
N VAL A 12 -14.76 29.52 -6.88
CA VAL A 12 -15.30 28.16 -7.05
C VAL A 12 -14.17 27.17 -7.36
N SER A 13 -13.23 27.54 -8.23
CA SER A 13 -12.06 26.72 -8.57
C SER A 13 -11.16 26.46 -7.35
N ASP A 14 -10.87 27.50 -6.56
CA ASP A 14 -10.05 27.37 -5.36
C ASP A 14 -10.74 26.54 -4.28
N ARG A 15 -12.06 26.69 -4.13
CA ARG A 15 -12.85 25.84 -3.23
C ARG A 15 -12.83 24.38 -3.68
N MET A 16 -12.88 24.13 -4.99
CA MET A 16 -12.83 22.77 -5.55
C MET A 16 -11.45 22.13 -5.35
N LYS A 17 -10.36 22.87 -5.58
CA LYS A 17 -8.99 22.41 -5.30
C LYS A 17 -8.76 22.07 -3.83
N ARG A 18 -9.24 22.92 -2.91
CA ARG A 18 -9.15 22.64 -1.46
C ARG A 18 -9.88 21.36 -1.09
N LYS A 19 -11.12 21.19 -1.57
CA LYS A 19 -11.88 19.95 -1.36
C LYS A 19 -11.17 18.71 -1.95
N LEU A 20 -10.56 18.83 -3.12
CA LEU A 20 -9.80 17.74 -3.73
C LEU A 20 -8.62 17.33 -2.85
N ASN A 21 -7.89 18.31 -2.30
CA ASN A 21 -6.79 18.07 -1.37
C ASN A 21 -7.26 17.44 -0.06
N ASP A 22 -8.37 17.90 0.51
CA ASP A 22 -8.93 17.34 1.74
C ASP A 22 -9.37 15.88 1.55
N VAL A 23 -9.99 15.56 0.41
CA VAL A 23 -10.38 14.17 0.06
C VAL A 23 -9.14 13.29 -0.13
N ASN A 24 -8.10 13.81 -0.79
CA ASN A 24 -6.85 13.09 -0.96
C ASN A 24 -6.16 12.80 0.39
N LEU A 25 -6.13 13.77 1.30
CA LEU A 25 -5.59 13.59 2.66
C LEU A 25 -6.42 12.59 3.48
N ALA A 26 -7.75 12.67 3.38
CA ALA A 26 -8.64 11.72 4.05
C ALA A 26 -8.44 10.28 3.54
N ALA A 27 -8.30 10.10 2.22
CA ALA A 27 -8.00 8.82 1.60
C ALA A 27 -6.64 8.26 2.08
N GLN A 28 -5.60 9.11 2.12
CA GLN A 28 -4.29 8.71 2.67
C GLN A 28 -4.36 8.30 4.14
N SER A 29 -5.16 9.00 4.97
CA SER A 29 -5.30 8.64 6.39
C SER A 29 -5.98 7.27 6.58
N GLN A 30 -6.92 6.90 5.71
CA GLN A 30 -7.58 5.58 5.78
C GLN A 30 -6.69 4.44 5.26
N LEU A 31 -5.69 4.75 4.46
CA LEU A 31 -4.71 3.79 3.94
C LEU A 31 -3.57 3.52 4.92
N SER A 32 -3.32 4.42 5.88
CA SER A 32 -2.25 4.27 6.87
C SER A 32 -2.34 2.97 7.69
N PRO A 33 -3.51 2.57 8.24
CA PRO A 33 -3.62 1.29 8.97
C PRO A 33 -3.33 0.07 8.10
N VAL A 34 -3.66 0.14 6.81
CA VAL A 34 -3.42 -0.92 5.83
C VAL A 34 -1.94 -1.02 5.51
N GLN A 35 -1.28 0.12 5.34
CA GLN A 35 0.17 0.21 5.15
C GLN A 35 0.93 -0.34 6.36
N ASP A 36 0.48 -0.05 7.58
CA ASP A 36 1.07 -0.61 8.80
C ASP A 36 0.90 -2.13 8.88
N HIS A 37 -0.30 -2.64 8.55
CA HIS A 37 -0.55 -4.07 8.48
C HIS A 37 0.35 -4.75 7.43
N ILE A 38 0.49 -4.16 6.25
CA ILE A 38 1.41 -4.64 5.20
C ILE A 38 2.83 -4.73 5.74
N ASN A 39 3.35 -3.64 6.31
CA ASN A 39 4.71 -3.60 6.84
C ASN A 39 4.93 -4.67 7.91
N PHE A 40 3.95 -4.86 8.80
CA PHE A 40 3.99 -5.89 9.83
C PHE A 40 4.01 -7.29 9.23
N THR A 41 3.08 -7.62 8.32
CA THR A 41 2.97 -8.93 7.69
C THR A 41 4.21 -9.27 6.85
N LEU A 42 4.74 -8.29 6.11
CA LEU A 42 5.98 -8.46 5.33
C LEU A 42 7.18 -8.77 6.22
N GLN A 43 7.36 -8.01 7.32
CA GLN A 43 8.43 -8.26 8.29
C GLN A 43 8.27 -9.63 8.94
N GLN A 44 7.05 -9.98 9.37
CA GLN A 44 6.76 -11.27 9.98
C GLN A 44 7.12 -12.44 9.04
N ALA A 45 6.74 -12.35 7.76
CA ALA A 45 7.05 -13.37 6.76
C ALA A 45 8.56 -13.53 6.53
N TYR A 46 9.28 -12.42 6.43
CA TYR A 46 10.74 -12.44 6.30
C TYR A 46 11.40 -13.15 7.49
N PHE A 47 11.02 -12.79 8.72
CA PHE A 47 11.58 -13.41 9.92
C PHE A 47 11.22 -14.88 10.05
N LYS A 48 10.00 -15.28 9.67
CA LYS A 48 9.59 -16.69 9.65
C LYS A 48 10.46 -17.50 8.68
N CYS A 49 10.64 -17.03 7.45
CA CYS A 49 11.50 -17.68 6.46
C CYS A 49 12.96 -17.77 6.93
N ALA A 50 13.52 -16.68 7.46
CA ALA A 50 14.88 -16.66 7.97
C ALA A 50 15.07 -17.63 9.15
N TYR A 51 14.07 -17.76 10.02
CA TYR A 51 14.06 -18.72 11.12
C TYR A 51 14.04 -20.17 10.61
N GLU A 52 13.24 -20.46 9.59
CA GLU A 52 13.18 -21.79 8.96
C GLU A 52 14.49 -22.14 8.22
N CYS A 53 15.19 -21.15 7.66
CA CYS A 53 16.51 -21.33 7.08
C CYS A 53 17.60 -21.66 8.11
N PHE A 54 17.38 -21.32 9.39
CA PHE A 54 18.35 -21.55 10.45
C PHE A 54 18.32 -23.00 10.94
N ASP A 55 19.00 -23.90 10.21
CA ASP A 55 19.24 -25.29 10.62
C ASP A 55 20.69 -25.47 11.09
N ARG A 56 20.87 -25.96 12.33
CA ARG A 56 22.20 -26.24 12.93
C ARG A 56 23.05 -27.23 12.15
N ARG A 57 22.44 -28.02 11.25
CA ARG A 57 23.13 -29.01 10.41
C ARG A 57 23.65 -28.43 9.10
N ARG A 58 23.21 -27.23 8.70
CA ARG A 58 23.59 -26.59 7.44
C ARG A 58 24.86 -25.76 7.60
N LYS A 59 25.61 -25.64 6.50
CA LYS A 59 26.77 -24.74 6.44
C LYS A 59 26.30 -23.29 6.29
N GLN A 60 27.16 -22.35 6.68
CA GLN A 60 26.85 -20.92 6.60
C GLN A 60 26.45 -20.47 5.17
N GLU A 61 27.10 -21.01 4.14
CA GLU A 61 26.78 -20.72 2.74
C GLU A 61 25.38 -21.19 2.34
N GLU A 62 24.95 -22.36 2.83
CA GLU A 62 23.61 -22.91 2.60
C GLU A 62 22.54 -22.09 3.33
N ILE A 63 22.87 -21.57 4.51
CA ILE A 63 21.99 -20.67 5.27
C ILE A 63 21.89 -19.32 4.55
N SER A 64 23.00 -18.74 4.08
CA SER A 64 23.00 -17.47 3.33
C SER A 64 22.14 -17.56 2.07
N ASN A 65 22.38 -18.59 1.25
CA ASN A 65 21.62 -18.81 0.02
C ASN A 65 20.12 -19.05 0.29
N CYS A 66 19.78 -19.67 1.42
CA CYS A 66 18.39 -19.81 1.85
C CYS A 66 17.76 -18.45 2.21
N VAL A 67 18.43 -17.65 3.05
CA VAL A 67 17.92 -16.36 3.55
C VAL A 67 17.81 -15.31 2.43
N GLU A 68 18.67 -15.35 1.42
CA GLU A 68 18.60 -14.46 0.25
C GLU A 68 17.24 -14.57 -0.47
N ASN A 69 16.66 -15.78 -0.50
CA ASN A 69 15.36 -16.04 -1.12
C ASN A 69 14.16 -15.60 -0.26
N CYS A 70 14.35 -15.29 1.03
CA CYS A 70 13.27 -14.83 1.92
C CYS A 70 12.73 -13.45 1.54
N SER A 71 13.48 -12.66 0.77
CA SER A 71 13.04 -11.36 0.27
C SER A 71 12.07 -11.45 -0.92
N VAL A 72 12.08 -12.57 -1.66
CA VAL A 72 11.25 -12.77 -2.86
C VAL A 72 9.74 -12.67 -2.58
N PRO A 73 9.16 -13.38 -1.59
CA PRO A 73 7.73 -13.26 -1.29
C PRO A 73 7.37 -11.85 -0.79
N VAL A 74 8.28 -11.19 -0.06
CA VAL A 74 8.10 -9.82 0.44
C VAL A 74 7.99 -8.83 -0.72
N VAL A 75 8.93 -8.88 -1.67
CA VAL A 75 8.92 -7.99 -2.85
C VAL A 75 7.68 -8.22 -3.71
N LYS A 76 7.28 -9.49 -3.90
CA LYS A 76 6.08 -9.84 -4.67
C LYS A 76 4.80 -9.30 -4.03
N ALA A 77 4.67 -9.43 -2.70
CA ALA A 77 3.56 -8.91 -1.92
C ALA A 77 3.50 -7.37 -1.98
N GLN A 78 4.64 -6.70 -1.86
CA GLN A 78 4.73 -5.24 -1.96
C GLN A 78 4.34 -4.73 -3.36
N GLN A 79 4.83 -5.37 -4.43
CA GLN A 79 4.45 -5.03 -5.80
C GLN A 79 2.95 -5.24 -6.06
N HIS A 80 2.36 -6.30 -5.50
CA HIS A 80 0.93 -6.54 -5.59
C HIS A 80 0.13 -5.39 -4.95
N PHE A 81 0.51 -4.98 -3.75
CA PHE A 81 -0.11 -3.84 -3.08
C PHE A 81 0.01 -2.54 -3.88
N GLU A 82 1.22 -2.20 -4.33
CA GLU A 82 1.47 -0.98 -5.10
C GLU A 82 0.66 -0.95 -6.41
N ASN A 83 0.54 -2.09 -7.09
CA ASN A 83 -0.26 -2.21 -8.30
C ASN A 83 -1.77 -2.04 -8.03
N GLU A 84 -2.30 -2.65 -6.98
CA GLU A 84 -3.70 -2.46 -6.61
C GLU A 84 -3.93 -0.99 -6.22
N MET A 85 -3.08 -0.42 -5.38
CA MET A 85 -3.12 1.00 -5.00
C MET A 85 -3.06 1.97 -6.19
N ALA A 86 -2.23 1.68 -7.20
CA ALA A 86 -2.13 2.50 -8.40
C ALA A 86 -3.44 2.48 -9.22
N LYS A 87 -4.13 1.33 -9.29
CA LYS A 87 -5.45 1.24 -9.93
C LYS A 87 -6.50 2.11 -9.22
N PHE A 88 -6.41 2.26 -7.90
CA PHE A 88 -7.27 3.17 -7.14
C PHE A 88 -6.94 4.63 -7.40
N GLN A 89 -5.66 4.99 -7.46
CA GLN A 89 -5.27 6.38 -7.76
C GLN A 89 -5.75 6.84 -9.15
N VAL A 90 -5.84 5.94 -10.13
CA VAL A 90 -6.31 6.26 -11.50
C VAL A 90 -7.84 6.35 -11.60
N ASN A 91 -8.58 5.48 -10.89
CA ASN A 91 -10.05 5.47 -10.95
C ASN A 91 -10.72 6.42 -9.95
N SER A 92 -10.00 6.86 -8.92
CA SER A 92 -10.52 7.65 -7.82
C SER A 92 -9.94 9.06 -7.79
N SER A 93 -10.31 9.89 -8.77
CA SER A 93 -10.37 11.33 -8.49
C SER A 93 -11.51 11.69 -7.51
N HIS A 94 -12.37 10.73 -7.09
CA HIS A 94 -13.59 10.97 -6.30
C HIS A 94 -13.99 9.91 -5.23
N SER A 95 -13.23 8.84 -4.95
CA SER A 95 -13.68 7.81 -3.98
C SER A 95 -12.57 7.26 -3.07
N SER A 96 -12.87 7.15 -1.78
CA SER A 96 -12.09 6.39 -0.80
C SER A 96 -12.02 4.89 -1.18
N PRO A 97 -10.96 4.16 -0.83
CA PRO A 97 -10.88 2.72 -1.09
C PRO A 97 -12.01 1.99 -0.35
N ASP A 98 -12.83 1.24 -1.09
CA ASP A 98 -13.92 0.45 -0.51
C ASP A 98 -13.38 -0.58 0.49
N SER A 99 -14.08 -0.79 1.61
CA SER A 99 -13.67 -1.76 2.65
C SER A 99 -13.44 -3.17 2.12
N PHE A 100 -14.14 -3.56 1.04
CA PHE A 100 -13.95 -4.84 0.35
C PHE A 100 -12.57 -4.98 -0.30
N LEU A 101 -12.06 -3.89 -0.86
CA LEU A 101 -10.74 -3.89 -1.47
C LEU A 101 -9.66 -4.01 -0.41
N LEU A 102 -9.77 -3.25 0.68
CA LEU A 102 -8.80 -3.33 1.77
C LEU A 102 -8.74 -4.76 2.33
N LEU A 103 -9.89 -5.40 2.47
CA LEU A 103 -9.97 -6.80 2.86
C LEU A 103 -9.35 -7.73 1.79
N TYR A 104 -9.59 -7.48 0.50
CA TYR A 104 -8.98 -8.25 -0.59
C TYR A 104 -7.45 -8.13 -0.62
N ILE A 105 -6.92 -6.92 -0.42
CA ILE A 105 -5.49 -6.66 -0.34
C ILE A 105 -4.88 -7.40 0.85
N ILE A 106 -5.48 -7.28 2.04
CA ILE A 106 -5.04 -7.97 3.25
C ILE A 106 -5.02 -9.49 3.03
N LEU A 107 -6.12 -10.07 2.55
CA LEU A 107 -6.23 -11.52 2.31
C LEU A 107 -5.24 -12.00 1.24
N SER A 108 -4.96 -11.17 0.23
CA SER A 108 -4.01 -11.50 -0.83
C SER A 108 -2.58 -11.48 -0.32
N LEU A 109 -2.24 -10.53 0.58
CA LEU A 109 -0.92 -10.46 1.21
C LEU A 109 -0.68 -11.63 2.15
N ASP A 110 -1.67 -11.98 2.98
CA ASP A 110 -1.61 -13.16 3.84
C ASP A 110 -1.33 -14.42 2.99
N SER A 111 -1.99 -14.56 1.84
CA SER A 111 -1.77 -15.72 0.95
C SER A 111 -0.43 -15.72 0.20
N ILE A 112 0.22 -14.56 0.02
CA ILE A 112 1.56 -14.47 -0.61
C ILE A 112 2.66 -14.71 0.44
N CYS A 113 2.38 -14.37 1.70
CA CYS A 113 3.31 -14.44 2.82
C CYS A 113 3.20 -15.72 3.68
N LEU A 114 2.10 -16.48 3.59
CA LEU A 114 1.94 -17.82 4.20
C LEU A 114 2.41 -18.95 3.28
#